data_AF-A0A8J5JE65-F1
#
_entry.id   AF-A0A8J5JE65-F1
#
_cell.length_a   1.000
_cell.length_b   1.000
_cell.length_c   1.000
_cell.angle_alpha   90.00
_cell.angle_beta   90.00
_cell.angle_gamma   90.00
#
_symmetry.space_group_name_H-M   'P 1'
#
loop_
_entity.id
_entity.type
_entity.pdbx_description
1 polymer ?
#
loop_
_entity_poly.entity_id
_entity_poly.type
_entity_poly.pdbx_seq_one_letter_code
_entity_poly.pdbx_strand_id
1 'polypeptide(L)'
;TEHSLINTAQHGFIERKFCLTNLITFLETLTVTDYVTKAHHYRLRDQGSPVDVLYINFSKTFDKDPHARLASKILAYGITGKIL
;
A
#
# COMPACT_ATOMS: atom_id res chain seq x y z
N THR A 1 1.29 16.75 2.70
CA THR A 1 1.95 16.73 4.02
C THR A 1 3.35 17.29 3.84
N GLU A 2 3.71 18.32 4.60
CA GLU A 2 4.88 19.19 4.36
C GLU A 2 6.26 18.50 4.34
N HIS A 3 6.32 17.19 4.58
CA HIS A 3 7.56 16.40 4.63
C HIS A 3 7.54 15.13 3.76
N SER A 4 6.50 14.89 2.94
CA SER A 4 6.39 13.73 2.03
C SER A 4 6.77 12.37 2.64
N LEU A 5 6.52 12.19 3.94
CA LEU A 5 6.97 11.03 4.72
C LEU A 5 6.14 9.76 4.47
N ILE A 6 4.96 9.92 3.87
CA ILE A 6 3.97 8.87 3.66
C ILE A 6 3.93 8.54 2.17
N ASN A 7 4.00 7.26 1.84
CA ASN A 7 3.91 6.78 0.46
C ASN A 7 2.52 7.08 -0.12
N THR A 8 2.47 7.53 -1.38
CA THR A 8 1.23 7.80 -2.11
C THR A 8 0.34 6.56 -2.30
N ALA A 9 0.90 5.35 -2.27
CA ALA A 9 0.15 4.11 -2.29
C ALA A 9 -0.57 3.80 -0.96
N GLN A 10 -0.14 4.41 0.16
CA GLN A 10 -0.76 4.16 1.46
C GLN A 10 -2.18 4.71 1.49
N HIS A 11 -3.14 3.84 1.80
CA HIS A 11 -4.55 4.18 1.99
C HIS A 11 -4.98 4.20 3.46
N GLY A 12 -4.39 3.35 4.29
CA GLY A 12 -4.71 3.29 5.72
C GLY A 12 -4.30 4.56 6.45
N PHE A 13 -5.20 5.06 7.31
CA PHE A 13 -5.01 6.24 8.16
C PHE A 13 -4.71 7.54 7.41
N ILE A 14 -5.10 7.64 6.13
CA ILE A 14 -4.94 8.86 5.31
C ILE A 14 -6.31 9.50 5.09
N GLU A 15 -6.40 10.80 5.36
CA GLU A 15 -7.63 11.56 5.09
C GLU A 15 -8.03 11.41 3.61
N ARG A 16 -9.33 11.20 3.36
CA ARG A 16 -9.92 11.06 2.01
C ARG A 16 -9.45 9.84 1.22
N LYS A 17 -8.77 8.87 1.85
CA LYS A 17 -8.53 7.55 1.28
C LYS A 17 -9.33 6.51 2.03
N PHE A 18 -10.15 5.76 1.30
CA PHE A 18 -11.05 4.76 1.87
C PHE A 18 -10.62 3.35 1.48
N CYS A 19 -11.17 2.34 2.17
CA CYS A 19 -10.95 0.94 1.79
C CYS A 19 -11.40 0.68 0.34
N LEU A 20 -12.53 1.28 -0.07
CA LEU A 20 -13.05 1.17 -1.43
C LEU A 20 -12.07 1.74 -2.47
N THR A 21 -11.51 2.93 -2.24
CA THR A 21 -10.57 3.53 -3.19
C THR A 21 -9.29 2.71 -3.28
N ASN A 22 -8.85 2.08 -2.18
CA ASN A 22 -7.71 1.16 -2.18
C ASN A 22 -7.97 -0.05 -3.09
N LEU A 23 -9.16 -0.65 -3.01
CA LEU A 23 -9.53 -1.79 -3.86
C LEU A 23 -9.64 -1.38 -5.32
N ILE A 24 -10.29 -0.24 -5.62
CA ILE A 24 -10.42 0.27 -6.99
C ILE A 24 -9.04 0.55 -7.58
N THR A 25 -8.17 1.29 -6.88
CA THR A 25 -6.81 1.58 -7.35
C THR A 25 -5.99 0.30 -7.57
N PHE A 26 -6.15 -0.71 -6.72
CA PHE A 26 -5.51 -2.01 -6.90
C PHE A 26 -5.99 -2.71 -8.19
N LEU A 27 -7.30 -2.80 -8.42
CA LEU A 27 -7.89 -3.42 -9.61
C LEU A 27 -7.54 -2.64 -10.89
N GLU A 28 -7.53 -1.31 -10.85
CA GLU A 28 -7.05 -0.46 -11.93
C GLU A 28 -5.57 -0.71 -12.22
N THR A 29 -4.74 -0.87 -11.19
CA THR A 29 -3.32 -1.18 -11.37
C THR A 29 -3.14 -2.51 -12.12
N LEU A 30 -3.92 -3.54 -11.76
CA LEU A 30 -3.88 -4.84 -12.44
C LEU A 30 -4.35 -4.78 -13.90
N THR A 31 -5.29 -3.90 -14.22
CA THR A 31 -5.90 -3.80 -15.56
C THR A 31 -5.19 -2.81 -16.50
N VAL A 32 -4.68 -1.69 -15.98
CA VAL A 32 -4.04 -0.60 -16.74
C VAL A 32 -2.53 -0.78 -16.85
N THR A 33 -1.88 -1.35 -15.83
CA THR A 33 -0.42 -1.46 -15.76
C THR A 33 0.02 -2.84 -16.26
N ASP A 34 0.21 -3.02 -17.56
CA ASP A 34 1.03 -4.06 -18.23
C ASP A 34 0.88 -5.56 -17.92
N TYR A 35 0.34 -6.00 -16.78
CA TYR A 35 0.30 -7.40 -16.38
C TYR A 35 -0.73 -8.22 -17.17
N VAL A 36 -1.80 -7.57 -17.64
CA VAL A 36 -2.87 -8.23 -18.43
C VAL A 36 -2.93 -7.72 -19.87
N THR A 37 -2.47 -6.49 -20.15
CA THR A 37 -2.85 -5.78 -21.38
C THR A 37 -1.72 -5.59 -22.41
N LYS A 38 -0.42 -5.61 -22.01
CA LYS A 38 0.68 -5.43 -22.98
C LYS A 38 1.01 -6.66 -23.83
N ALA A 39 0.50 -7.84 -23.48
CA ALA A 39 0.64 -9.03 -24.32
C ALA A 39 -0.25 -9.02 -25.58
N HIS A 40 -1.19 -8.08 -25.69
CA HIS A 40 -2.21 -8.09 -26.74
C HIS A 40 -2.15 -6.91 -27.70
N HIS A 41 -1.07 -6.87 -28.49
CA HIS A 41 -1.29 -6.62 -29.91
C HIS A 41 -2.09 -7.82 -30.48
N TYR A 42 -3.41 -7.66 -30.52
CA TYR A 42 -4.31 -8.20 -31.53
C TYR A 42 -4.73 -9.70 -31.53
N ARG A 43 -4.21 -10.64 -30.71
CA ARG A 43 -4.54 -12.09 -30.95
C ARG A 43 -5.14 -13.01 -29.87
N LEU A 44 -5.21 -12.70 -28.57
CA LEU A 44 -5.83 -13.65 -27.60
C LEU A 44 -6.73 -12.90 -26.62
N ARG A 45 -7.94 -12.54 -27.05
CA ARG A 45 -8.91 -11.83 -26.21
C ARG A 45 -9.56 -12.72 -25.12
N ASP A 46 -9.24 -14.02 -25.10
CA ASP A 46 -9.92 -15.01 -24.25
C ASP A 46 -9.00 -15.74 -23.24
N GLN A 47 -7.70 -15.40 -23.17
CA GLN A 47 -6.76 -16.02 -22.23
C GLN A 47 -5.98 -14.93 -21.50
N GLY A 48 -6.59 -14.37 -20.45
CA GLY A 48 -5.90 -13.45 -19.53
C GLY A 48 -4.67 -14.11 -18.92
N SER A 49 -3.60 -13.34 -18.71
CA SER A 49 -2.42 -13.85 -18.00
C SER A 49 -2.76 -14.05 -16.52
N PRO A 50 -2.38 -15.19 -15.91
CA PRO A 50 -2.59 -15.40 -14.48
C PRO A 50 -1.79 -14.36 -13.70
N VAL A 51 -2.42 -13.78 -12.68
CA VAL A 51 -1.81 -12.82 -11.76
C VAL A 51 -1.88 -13.40 -10.35
N ASP A 52 -0.72 -13.56 -9.73
CA ASP A 52 -0.62 -13.96 -8.32
C ASP A 52 -0.53 -12.72 -7.43
N VAL A 53 -1.31 -12.71 -6.35
CA VAL A 53 -1.37 -11.59 -5.39
C VAL A 53 -1.00 -12.08 -4.00
N LEU A 54 0.05 -11.48 -3.42
CA LEU A 54 0.46 -11.78 -2.05
C LEU A 54 -0.27 -10.87 -1.05
N TYR A 55 -1.21 -11.44 -0.29
CA TYR A 55 -1.89 -10.72 0.79
C TYR A 55 -1.19 -10.98 2.14
N ILE A 56 -0.43 -9.99 2.62
CA ILE A 56 0.24 -10.07 3.92
C ILE A 56 -0.60 -9.33 4.96
N ASN A 57 -0.89 -10.00 6.08
CA ASN A 57 -1.52 -9.38 7.24
C ASN A 57 -0.67 -9.58 8.50
N PHE A 58 -0.64 -8.57 9.36
CA PHE A 58 0.04 -8.63 10.65
C PHE A 58 -0.98 -8.83 11.76
N SER A 59 -0.82 -9.87 12.58
CA SER A 59 -1.67 -10.07 13.76
C SER A 59 -1.35 -9.01 14.82
N LYS A 60 -2.36 -8.35 15.40
CA LYS A 60 -2.22 -7.49 16.58
C LYS A 60 -1.04 -6.51 16.47
N THR A 61 -0.98 -5.75 15.39
CA THR A 61 0.12 -4.81 15.09
C THR A 61 0.45 -3.91 16.27
N PHE A 62 -0.57 -3.31 16.89
CA PHE A 62 -0.40 -2.40 18.01
C PHE A 62 0.05 -3.08 19.31
N ASP A 63 -0.22 -4.37 19.50
CA ASP A 63 0.21 -5.11 20.69
C ASP A 63 1.62 -5.68 20.55
N LYS A 64 2.04 -6.00 19.32
CA LYS A 64 3.28 -6.74 19.03
C LYS A 64 4.42 -5.85 18.51
N ASP A 65 4.15 -4.61 18.14
CA ASP A 65 5.19 -3.72 17.63
C ASP A 65 6.18 -3.32 18.75
N PRO A 66 7.50 -3.56 18.58
CA PRO A 66 8.48 -3.20 19.59
C PRO A 66 8.50 -1.68 19.83
N HIS A 67 8.22 -1.25 21.07
CA HIS A 67 8.17 0.17 21.44
C HIS A 67 9.46 0.93 21.09
N ALA A 68 10.63 0.32 21.26
CA ALA A 68 11.90 0.92 20.89
C ALA A 68 11.99 1.23 19.38
N ARG A 69 11.53 0.29 18.53
CA ARG A 69 11.52 0.47 17.07
C ARG A 69 10.54 1.57 16.66
N LEU A 70 9.38 1.62 17.31
CA LEU A 70 8.40 2.68 17.08
C LEU A 70 8.97 4.05 17.49
N ALA A 71 9.58 4.16 18.67
CA ALA A 71 10.21 5.39 19.15
C ALA A 71 11.30 5.89 18.19
N SER A 72 12.18 5.00 17.71
CA SER A 72 13.21 5.37 16.72
C SER A 72 12.61 5.91 15.42
N LYS A 73 11.51 5.31 14.93
CA LYS A 73 10.80 5.82 13.74
C LYS A 73 10.19 7.19 13.99
N ILE A 74 9.54 7.40 15.13
CA ILE A 74 8.91 8.68 15.47
C ILE A 74 9.95 9.81 15.53
N LEU A 75 11.08 9.55 16.19
CA LEU A 75 12.21 10.48 16.25
C LEU A 75 12.79 10.79 14.85
N ALA A 76 12.93 9.77 13.99
CA ALA A 76 13.40 9.96 12.61
C ALA A 76 12.46 10.83 11.76
N TYR A 77 11.17 10.88 12.11
CA TYR A 77 10.20 11.79 11.49
C TYR A 77 10.19 13.20 12.10
N GLY A 78 11.12 13.50 13.02
CA GLY A 78 11.26 14.83 13.63
C GLY A 78 10.28 15.12 14.77
N ILE A 79 9.48 14.14 15.17
CA ILE A 79 8.58 14.28 16.32
C ILE A 79 9.43 14.10 17.57
N THR A 80 9.43 15.10 18.45
CA THR A 80 10.24 15.17 19.67
C THR A 80 9.37 15.45 20.90
N GLY A 81 9.89 15.24 22.09
CA GLY A 81 9.19 15.44 23.37
C GLY A 81 9.03 14.15 24.19
N LYS A 82 8.05 14.10 25.08
CA LYS A 82 7.70 12.88 25.80
C LYS A 82 6.87 11.98 24.88
N ILE A 83 7.55 11.01 24.26
CA ILE A 83 6.96 10.07 23.31
C ILE A 83 6.99 8.68 23.94
N LEU A 84 5.80 8.09 24.11
CA LEU A 84 5.50 6.83 24.82
C LEU A 84 5.55 6.95 26.36
#